data_AF-A0A7Y3GYN7-F1
#
_entry.id   AF-A0A7Y3GYN7-F1
#
_cell.length_a   1.000
_cell.length_b   1.000
_cell.length_c   1.000
_cell.angle_alpha   90.00
_cell.angle_beta   90.00
_cell.angle_gamma   90.00
#
_symmetry.space_group_name_H-M   'P 1'
#
loop_
_entity.id
_entity.type
_entity.pdbx_description
1 polymer ?
#
loop_
_entity_poly.entity_id
_entity_poly.type
_entity_poly.pdbx_seq_one_letter_code
_entity_poly.pdbx_strand_id
1 'polypeptide(L)'
;MMRPPVDYLERTRALYDSLGYPTYRWVHSETPPPWAPVEKPLADSRVGLIGSGGVYVEGQIAFHHRDDLSFRVIDRDTPRSALRATHFAYDLTDAREDPNVVFPLETLRALEAEGTIGELSP
;
A
#
# COMPACT_ATOMS: atom_id res chain seq x y z
N MET A 1 27.43 -13.27 2.04
CA MET A 1 26.80 -14.46 1.43
C MET A 1 25.34 -14.10 1.17
N MET A 2 24.86 -14.14 -0.08
CA MET A 2 23.44 -13.87 -0.37
C MET A 2 22.57 -14.93 0.28
N ARG A 3 21.54 -14.51 1.00
CA ARG A 3 20.52 -15.44 1.50
C ARG A 3 19.67 -15.93 0.32
N PRO A 4 19.22 -17.19 0.33
CA PRO A 4 18.26 -17.66 -0.66
C PRO A 4 16.95 -16.85 -0.57
N PRO A 5 16.20 -16.71 -1.68
CA PRO A 5 14.89 -16.07 -1.68
C PRO A 5 13.94 -16.76 -0.69
N VAL A 6 13.05 -15.97 -0.09
CA VAL A 6 12.00 -16.51 0.78
C VAL A 6 10.85 -17.03 -0.09
N ASP A 7 10.46 -18.29 0.11
CA ASP A 7 9.21 -18.80 -0.46
C ASP A 7 8.04 -18.21 0.33
N TYR A 8 7.54 -17.07 -0.14
CA TYR A 8 6.48 -16.35 0.55
C TYR A 8 5.14 -17.10 0.52
N LEU A 9 4.88 -17.91 -0.51
CA LEU A 9 3.62 -18.65 -0.64
C LEU A 9 3.50 -19.71 0.46
N GLU A 10 4.56 -20.51 0.63
CA GLU A 10 4.63 -21.51 1.69
C GLU A 10 4.67 -20.86 3.07
N ARG A 11 5.42 -19.77 3.23
CA ARG A 11 5.46 -19.02 4.49
C ARG A 11 4.09 -18.46 4.88
N THR A 12 3.35 -17.87 3.94
CA THR A 12 2.00 -17.35 4.18
C THR A 12 1.01 -18.48 4.49
N ARG A 13 1.08 -19.61 3.77
CA ARG A 13 0.26 -20.79 4.09
C ARG A 13 0.48 -21.26 5.53
N ALA A 14 1.74 -21.47 5.92
CA ALA A 14 2.09 -21.93 7.26
C ALA A 14 1.64 -20.93 8.35
N LEU A 15 1.76 -19.61 8.09
CA LEU A 15 1.30 -18.59 9.02
C LEU A 15 -0.22 -18.66 9.22
N TYR A 16 -1.00 -18.69 8.13
CA TYR A 16 -2.46 -18.72 8.22
C TYR A 16 -2.98 -20.00 8.88
N ASP A 17 -2.35 -21.14 8.58
CA ASP A 17 -2.63 -22.43 9.23
C ASP A 17 -2.37 -22.35 10.75
N SER A 18 -1.23 -21.76 11.16
CA SER A 18 -0.89 -21.58 12.59
C SER A 18 -1.86 -20.66 13.36
N LEU A 19 -2.58 -19.78 12.64
CA LEU A 19 -3.59 -18.88 13.20
C LEU A 19 -5.00 -19.49 13.19
N GLY A 20 -5.16 -20.73 12.71
CA GLY A 20 -6.45 -21.43 12.63
C GLY A 20 -7.35 -20.98 11.49
N TYR A 21 -6.81 -20.26 10.50
CA TYR A 21 -7.55 -19.90 9.29
C TYR A 21 -7.61 -21.08 8.31
N PRO A 22 -8.66 -21.19 7.48
CA PRO A 22 -8.66 -22.11 6.35
C PRO A 22 -7.44 -21.91 5.45
N THR A 23 -7.00 -22.96 4.76
CA THR A 23 -5.88 -22.88 3.81
C THR A 23 -6.08 -21.70 2.87
N TYR A 24 -5.10 -20.78 2.88
CA TYR A 24 -5.16 -19.59 2.06
C TYR A 24 -5.30 -19.98 0.57
N ARG A 25 -6.37 -19.49 -0.05
CA ARG A 25 -6.65 -19.71 -1.48
C ARG A 25 -6.23 -18.46 -2.24
N TRP A 26 -5.16 -18.59 -3.00
CA TRP A 26 -4.77 -17.59 -3.97
C TRP A 26 -5.83 -17.48 -5.07
N VAL A 27 -6.10 -16.27 -5.52
CA VAL A 27 -6.91 -16.05 -6.71
C VAL A 27 -6.15 -16.68 -7.89
N HIS A 28 -6.82 -17.59 -8.60
CA HIS A 28 -6.34 -18.11 -9.87
C HIS A 28 -7.24 -17.55 -10.97
N SER A 29 -6.66 -16.76 -11.85
CA SER A 29 -7.37 -16.24 -13.02
C SER A 29 -7.13 -17.17 -14.20
N GLU A 30 -8.20 -17.69 -14.80
CA GLU A 30 -8.11 -18.57 -15.98
C GLU A 30 -7.64 -17.81 -17.23
N THR A 31 -7.91 -16.51 -17.28
CA THR A 31 -7.51 -15.62 -18.37
C THR A 31 -6.56 -14.53 -17.86
N PRO A 32 -5.66 -14.03 -18.72
CA PRO A 32 -4.86 -12.86 -18.38
C PRO A 32 -5.77 -11.67 -18.03
N PRO A 33 -5.41 -10.87 -17.02
CA PRO A 33 -6.14 -9.64 -16.73
C PRO A 33 -6.09 -8.69 -17.96
N PRO A 34 -7.14 -7.89 -18.19
CA PRO A 34 -7.23 -7.00 -19.35
C PRO A 34 -6.39 -5.74 -19.12
N TRP A 35 -5.06 -5.90 -19.08
CA TRP A 35 -4.13 -4.79 -18.93
C TRP A 35 -4.31 -3.76 -20.05
N ALA A 36 -4.48 -2.50 -19.69
CA ALA A 36 -4.47 -1.39 -20.62
C ALA A 36 -3.10 -0.69 -20.55
N PRO A 37 -2.44 -0.41 -21.70
CA PRO A 37 -1.22 0.37 -21.70
C PRO A 37 -1.49 1.81 -21.24
N VAL A 38 -0.54 2.40 -20.53
CA VAL A 38 -0.57 3.83 -20.21
C VAL A 38 -0.07 4.59 -21.45
N GLU A 39 -0.99 5.14 -22.23
CA GLU A 39 -0.66 5.82 -23.50
C GLU A 39 -0.15 7.26 -23.30
N LYS A 40 -0.59 7.92 -22.21
CA LYS A 40 -0.16 9.27 -21.87
C LYS A 40 1.18 9.21 -21.12
N PRO A 41 2.20 9.99 -21.51
CA PRO A 41 3.44 10.09 -20.74
C PRO A 41 3.16 10.44 -19.28
N LEU A 42 3.88 9.82 -18.34
CA LEU A 42 3.70 10.07 -16.91
C LEU A 42 4.02 11.52 -16.55
N ALA A 43 5.04 12.10 -17.18
CA ALA A 43 5.41 13.51 -17.05
C ALA A 43 4.30 14.48 -17.47
N ASP A 44 3.32 14.04 -18.26
CA ASP A 44 2.15 14.83 -18.63
C ASP A 44 0.90 14.45 -17.81
N SER A 45 1.02 13.48 -16.90
CA SER A 45 -0.09 12.87 -16.18
C SER A 45 -0.21 13.38 -14.75
N ARG A 46 -1.46 13.49 -14.27
CA ARG A 46 -1.77 13.64 -12.84
C ARG A 46 -1.96 12.24 -12.25
N VAL A 47 -1.21 11.91 -11.20
CA VAL A 47 -1.19 10.58 -10.57
C VAL A 47 -1.83 10.66 -9.18
N GLY A 48 -2.77 9.78 -8.89
CA GLY A 48 -3.36 9.62 -7.55
C GLY A 48 -2.92 8.31 -6.89
N LEU A 49 -2.79 8.32 -5.57
CA LEU A 49 -2.50 7.12 -4.77
C LEU A 49 -3.76 6.66 -4.05
N ILE A 50 -4.14 5.40 -4.28
CA ILE A 50 -5.18 4.70 -3.51
C ILE A 50 -4.50 3.51 -2.85
N GLY A 51 -4.65 3.39 -1.54
CA GLY A 51 -4.06 2.31 -0.75
C GLY A 51 -5.06 1.67 0.19
N SER A 52 -4.90 0.37 0.42
CA SER A 52 -5.68 -0.40 1.41
C SER A 52 -4.83 -0.80 2.62
N GLY A 53 -3.67 -0.16 2.82
CA GLY A 53 -2.71 -0.48 3.88
C GLY A 53 -3.06 0.05 5.27
N GLY A 54 -4.21 0.72 5.42
CA GLY A 54 -4.69 1.26 6.70
C GLY A 54 -3.95 2.50 7.19
N VAL A 55 -3.45 3.32 6.26
CA VAL A 55 -2.80 4.60 6.58
C VAL A 55 -3.82 5.73 6.65
N TYR A 56 -3.70 6.57 7.68
CA TYR A 56 -4.59 7.71 7.93
C TYR A 56 -3.82 8.88 8.57
N VAL A 57 -4.44 10.07 8.60
CA VAL A 57 -3.85 11.27 9.22
C VAL A 57 -4.26 11.36 10.69
N GLU A 58 -3.34 11.79 11.55
CA GLU A 58 -3.65 12.14 12.94
C GLU A 58 -4.87 13.08 13.04
N GLY A 59 -5.78 12.77 13.96
CA GLY A 59 -7.08 13.44 14.10
C GLY A 59 -8.20 12.79 13.29
N GLN A 60 -7.90 11.96 12.29
CA GLN A 60 -8.91 11.12 11.63
C GLN A 60 -9.23 9.88 12.47
N ILE A 61 -10.43 9.33 12.24
CA ILE A 61 -10.85 8.06 12.84
C ILE A 61 -10.03 6.92 12.21
N ALA A 62 -9.33 6.13 13.03
CA ALA A 62 -8.59 4.96 12.59
C ALA A 62 -9.51 3.91 11.94
N PHE A 63 -8.99 3.14 10.98
CA PHE A 63 -9.73 2.03 10.38
C PHE A 63 -9.99 0.91 11.41
N HIS A 64 -11.12 0.24 11.27
CA HIS A 64 -11.40 -1.01 11.98
C HIS A 64 -11.13 -2.23 11.10
N HIS A 65 -10.85 -3.37 11.73
CA HIS A 65 -10.37 -4.56 11.01
C HIS A 65 -11.47 -5.41 10.35
N ARG A 66 -12.75 -5.22 10.72
CA ARG A 66 -13.87 -5.98 10.14
C ARG A 66 -14.58 -5.12 9.10
N ASP A 67 -14.44 -5.49 7.83
CA ASP A 67 -15.22 -4.96 6.71
C ASP A 67 -15.37 -3.43 6.71
N ASP A 68 -14.28 -2.71 6.99
CA ASP A 68 -14.27 -1.25 6.91
C ASP A 68 -14.26 -0.81 5.45
N LEU A 69 -15.43 -0.36 4.98
CA LEU A 69 -15.63 0.18 3.64
C LEU A 69 -15.49 1.70 3.59
N SER A 70 -15.14 2.34 4.71
CA SER A 70 -14.89 3.78 4.75
C SER A 70 -13.55 4.11 4.09
N PHE A 71 -13.35 5.39 3.75
CA PHE A 71 -12.10 5.87 3.20
C PHE A 71 -11.59 7.07 4.00
N ARG A 72 -10.29 7.34 3.86
CA ARG A 72 -9.64 8.54 4.40
C ARG A 72 -8.98 9.28 3.25
N VAL A 73 -9.22 10.58 3.19
CA VAL A 73 -8.52 11.47 2.28
C VAL A 73 -7.26 11.93 3.01
N ILE A 74 -6.12 11.83 2.32
CA ILE A 74 -4.82 12.27 2.82
C ILE A 74 -4.33 13.29 1.82
N ASP A 75 -4.25 14.56 2.24
CA ASP A 75 -3.75 15.61 1.37
C ASP A 75 -2.30 15.31 0.97
N ARG A 76 -1.95 15.56 -0.29
CA ARG A 76 -0.60 15.32 -0.82
C ARG A 76 0.54 15.99 -0.04
N ASP A 77 0.24 17.08 0.65
CA ASP A 77 1.21 17.85 1.44
C ASP A 77 1.26 17.42 2.91
N THR A 78 0.51 16.37 3.30
CA THR A 78 0.54 15.81 4.64
C THR A 78 1.98 15.46 5.05
N PRO A 79 2.48 15.97 6.18
CA PRO A 79 3.81 15.63 6.65
C PRO A 79 3.83 14.18 7.12
N ARG A 80 4.94 13.47 6.86
CA ARG A 80 5.12 12.07 7.26
C ARG A 80 4.84 11.85 8.75
N SER A 81 5.21 12.80 9.60
CA SER A 81 4.98 12.75 11.06
C SER A 81 3.50 12.77 11.47
N ALA A 82 2.59 13.20 10.60
CA ALA A 82 1.15 13.18 10.86
C ALA A 82 0.50 11.86 10.42
N LEU A 83 1.19 11.01 9.65
CA LEU A 83 0.66 9.73 9.20
C LEU A 83 0.67 8.71 10.35
N ARG A 84 -0.35 7.86 10.36
CA ARG A 84 -0.53 6.75 11.29
C ARG A 84 -0.92 5.50 10.49
N ALA A 85 -0.59 4.33 11.02
CA ALA A 85 -0.92 3.05 10.40
C ALA A 85 -1.69 2.16 11.39
N THR A 86 -2.77 1.55 10.91
CA THR A 86 -3.52 0.50 11.62
C THR A 86 -3.84 -0.62 10.65
N HIS A 87 -3.43 -1.84 10.99
CA HIS A 87 -3.74 -3.03 10.21
C HIS A 87 -3.60 -4.26 11.10
N PHE A 88 -4.44 -5.27 10.90
CA PHE A 88 -4.43 -6.47 11.74
C PHE A 88 -3.51 -7.59 11.21
N ALA A 89 -3.22 -7.58 9.92
CA ALA A 89 -2.61 -8.72 9.23
C ALA A 89 -1.07 -8.66 9.06
N TYR A 90 -0.38 -7.65 9.60
CA TYR A 90 1.08 -7.58 9.54
C TYR A 90 1.67 -6.81 10.73
N ASP A 91 2.99 -6.96 10.93
CA ASP A 91 3.76 -6.22 11.94
C ASP A 91 3.87 -4.73 11.57
N LEU A 92 3.27 -3.88 12.39
CA LEU A 92 3.23 -2.43 12.15
C LEU A 92 4.52 -1.70 12.52
N THR A 93 5.56 -2.38 13.01
CA THR A 93 6.80 -1.75 13.50
C THR A 93 7.41 -0.82 12.46
N ASP A 94 7.72 -1.33 11.27
CA ASP A 94 8.34 -0.54 10.19
C ASP A 94 7.38 0.53 9.67
N ALA A 95 6.09 0.22 9.51
CA ALA A 95 5.09 1.17 9.02
C ALA A 95 4.82 2.34 9.99
N ARG A 96 5.07 2.15 11.29
CA ARG A 96 4.97 3.20 12.31
C ARG A 96 6.23 4.05 12.38
N GLU A 97 7.39 3.47 12.09
CA GLU A 97 8.66 4.19 12.01
C GLU A 97 8.75 5.04 10.72
N ASP A 98 8.43 4.42 9.60
CA ASP A 98 8.37 5.03 8.28
C ASP A 98 7.10 4.63 7.51
N PRO A 99 6.04 5.46 7.55
CA PRO A 99 4.82 5.23 6.78
C PRO A 99 5.02 5.08 5.26
N ASN A 100 6.14 5.56 4.70
CA ASN A 100 6.40 5.45 3.25
C ASN A 100 6.55 4.00 2.78
N VAL A 101 6.85 3.05 3.67
CA VAL A 101 6.93 1.62 3.32
C VAL A 101 5.57 1.03 2.93
N VAL A 102 4.47 1.70 3.30
CA VAL A 102 3.08 1.30 2.98
C VAL A 102 2.35 2.34 2.14
N PHE A 103 2.60 3.63 2.38
CA PHE A 103 1.96 4.75 1.69
C PHE A 103 3.04 5.77 1.26
N PRO A 104 3.68 5.57 0.09
CA PRO A 104 4.92 6.23 -0.32
C PRO A 104 4.73 7.67 -0.80
N LEU A 105 4.15 8.52 0.04
CA LEU A 105 3.79 9.89 -0.31
C LEU A 105 5.02 10.77 -0.58
N GLU A 106 6.11 10.60 0.18
CA GLU A 106 7.35 11.34 -0.09
C GLU A 106 8.01 10.89 -1.39
N THR A 107 7.98 9.61 -1.71
CA THR A 107 8.48 9.09 -2.99
C THR A 107 7.69 9.69 -4.16
N LEU A 108 6.36 9.75 -4.08
CA LEU A 108 5.54 10.35 -5.14
C LEU A 108 5.81 11.85 -5.30
N ARG A 109 6.02 12.58 -4.19
CA ARG A 109 6.46 13.98 -4.24
C ARG A 109 7.83 14.15 -4.89
N ALA A 110 8.77 13.25 -4.60
CA ALA A 110 10.08 13.25 -5.25
C ALA A 110 9.97 12.99 -6.76
N LEU A 111 9.15 12.03 -7.18
CA LEU A 111 8.92 11.73 -8.60
C LEU A 111 8.30 12.90 -9.36
N GLU A 112 7.43 13.69 -8.71
CA GLU A 112 6.90 14.92 -9.29
C GLU A 112 7.99 15.99 -9.40
N ALA A 113 8.77 16.20 -8.33
CA ALA A 113 9.87 17.17 -8.34
C ALA A 113 10.95 16.86 -9.40
N GLU A 114 11.17 15.58 -9.70
CA GLU A 114 12.06 15.10 -10.75
C GLU A 114 11.44 15.19 -12.17
N GLY A 115 10.15 15.48 -12.28
CA GLY A 115 9.41 15.49 -13.55
C GLY A 115 9.11 14.10 -14.11
N THR A 116 9.28 13.04 -13.32
CA THR A 116 8.91 11.67 -13.69
C THR A 116 7.39 11.53 -13.83
N ILE A 117 6.64 12.17 -12.92
CA ILE A 117 5.20 12.38 -13.04
C ILE A 117 4.92 13.88 -13.20
N GLY A 118 3.86 14.23 -13.92
CA GLY A 118 3.51 15.64 -14.14
C GLY A 118 2.97 16.31 -12.88
N GLU A 119 2.10 15.61 -12.16
CA GLU A 119 1.51 16.12 -10.92
C GLU A 119 1.05 14.99 -10.00
N LEU A 120 1.26 15.14 -8.69
CA LEU A 120 0.59 14.33 -7.68
C LEU A 120 -0.81 14.92 -7.38
N SER A 121 -1.84 14.07 -7.40
CA SER A 121 -3.21 14.49 -7.06
C SER A 121 -3.27 15.13 -5.66
N PRO A 122 -4.11 16.17 -5.45
CA PRO A 122 -4.37 16.76 -4.15
C PRO A 122 -4.80 15.71 -3.12
#